data_AF-A0A0N1BW78-F1
#
_entry.id   AF-A0A0N1BW78-F1
#
_cell.length_a   1.000
_cell.length_b   1.000
_cell.length_c   1.000
_cell.angle_alpha   90.00
_cell.angle_beta   90.00
_cell.angle_gamma   90.00
#
_symmetry.space_group_name_H-M   'P 1'
#
loop_
_entity.id
_entity.type
_entity.pdbx_description
1 polymer ?
#
loop_
_entity_poly.entity_id
_entity_poly.type
_entity_poly.pdbx_seq_one_letter_code
_entity_poly.pdbx_strand_id
1 'polypeptide(L)'
;MPKPNPELTDEVSPELDADFFARARPGAEMLPRLLGEEAAGQLLRRRGPQKAPTKALVSLRLDQDVIDHFRSGGYGWQSRMNAALREAARLAPVKTPPR
;
A
#
# COMPACT_ATOMS: atom_id res chain seq x y z
N MET A 1 19.52 -10.08 -3.11
CA MET A 1 19.63 -9.69 -1.69
C MET A 1 20.60 -10.65 -1.03
N PRO A 2 21.65 -10.20 -0.32
CA PRO A 2 22.50 -11.08 0.46
C PRO A 2 21.64 -11.80 1.52
N LYS A 3 21.87 -13.11 1.70
CA LYS A 3 21.17 -13.91 2.71
C LYS A 3 21.69 -13.52 4.11
N PRO A 4 20.82 -13.46 5.13
CA PRO A 4 21.26 -13.24 6.51
C PRO A 4 22.23 -14.36 6.93
N ASN A 5 23.28 -13.99 7.68
CA ASN A 5 24.29 -14.91 8.17
C ASN A 5 23.68 -15.80 9.28
N PRO A 6 23.60 -17.13 9.12
CA PRO A 6 22.98 -18.02 10.10
C PRO A 6 23.75 -18.11 11.44
N GLU A 7 24.99 -17.65 11.49
CA GLU A 7 25.83 -17.64 12.70
C GLU A 7 25.64 -16.37 13.56
N LEU A 8 24.87 -15.38 13.10
CA LEU A 8 24.52 -14.22 13.93
C LEU A 8 23.37 -14.65 14.87
N THR A 9 23.72 -15.12 16.07
CA THR A 9 22.75 -15.51 17.10
C THR A 9 22.32 -14.31 17.94
N ASP A 10 21.09 -14.36 18.49
CA ASP A 10 20.54 -13.32 19.36
C ASP A 10 21.33 -13.17 20.69
N GLU A 11 22.22 -14.12 21.02
CA GLU A 11 22.98 -14.17 22.28
C GLU A 11 23.88 -12.94 22.53
N VAL A 12 24.32 -12.26 21.46
CA VAL A 12 25.14 -11.04 21.56
C VAL A 12 24.32 -9.75 21.35
N SER A 13 23.02 -9.88 21.03
CA SER A 13 22.16 -8.71 20.90
C SER A 13 21.91 -8.11 22.28
N PRO A 14 22.13 -6.80 22.48
CA PRO A 14 21.76 -6.18 23.73
C PRO A 14 20.24 -6.26 23.94
N GLU A 15 19.84 -6.40 25.21
CA GLU A 15 18.44 -6.31 25.60
C GLU A 15 17.90 -4.91 25.26
N LEU A 16 16.71 -4.88 24.65
CA LEU A 16 16.04 -3.63 24.25
C LEU A 16 15.26 -3.04 25.43
N ASP A 17 15.98 -2.73 26.50
CA ASP A 17 15.43 -2.17 27.73
C ASP A 17 15.24 -0.63 27.67
N ALA A 18 14.76 -0.05 28.77
CA ALA A 18 14.51 1.40 28.85
C ALA A 18 15.79 2.23 28.64
N ASP A 19 16.94 1.75 29.12
CA ASP A 19 18.22 2.43 29.00
C ASP A 19 18.74 2.40 27.55
N PHE A 20 18.47 1.31 26.81
CA PHE A 20 18.70 1.23 25.37
C PHE A 20 17.94 2.33 24.63
N PHE A 21 16.63 2.46 24.88
CA PHE A 21 15.81 3.48 24.22
C PHE A 21 16.16 4.91 24.66
N ALA A 22 16.59 5.11 25.91
CA ALA A 22 17.05 6.42 26.38
C ALA A 22 18.28 6.93 25.61
N ARG A 23 19.12 6.03 25.10
CA ARG A 23 20.29 6.36 24.27
C ARG A 23 19.99 6.35 22.77
N ALA A 24 18.80 5.92 22.36
CA ALA A 24 18.43 5.85 20.95
C ALA A 24 18.29 7.25 20.35
N ARG A 25 18.70 7.40 19.08
CA ARG A 25 18.60 8.65 18.33
C ARG A 25 17.53 8.55 17.24
N PRO A 26 16.79 9.64 16.94
CA PRO A 26 15.77 9.61 15.90
C PRO A 26 16.34 9.24 14.53
N GLY A 27 15.62 8.38 13.80
CA GLY A 27 16.00 8.00 12.44
C GLY A 27 16.11 9.20 11.48
N ALA A 28 15.32 10.25 11.69
CA ALA A 28 15.40 11.48 10.91
C ALA A 28 16.75 12.21 11.06
N GLU A 29 17.42 12.06 12.20
CA GLU A 29 18.74 12.63 12.46
C GLU A 29 19.86 11.69 11.96
N MET A 30 19.69 10.38 12.16
CA MET A 30 20.75 9.40 11.93
C MET A 30 20.82 8.87 10.51
N LEU A 31 19.68 8.66 9.84
CA LEU A 31 19.65 8.04 8.52
C LEU A 31 20.38 8.87 7.44
N PRO A 32 20.24 10.22 7.36
CA PRO A 32 21.00 11.00 6.39
C PRO A 32 22.51 10.88 6.57
N ARG A 33 22.98 10.79 7.83
CA ARG A 33 24.41 10.61 8.15
C ARG A 33 24.94 9.23 7.75
N LEU A 34 24.12 8.18 7.86
CA LEU A 34 24.52 6.81 7.61
C LEU A 34 24.39 6.39 6.14
N LEU A 35 23.38 6.91 5.45
CA LEU A 35 22.95 6.40 4.14
C LEU A 35 22.90 7.50 3.06
N GLY A 36 23.13 8.76 3.42
CA GLY A 36 22.98 9.92 2.54
C GLY A 36 21.54 10.45 2.47
N GLU A 37 21.40 11.71 2.06
CA GLU A 37 20.12 12.45 2.04
C GLU A 37 19.04 11.76 1.20
N GLU A 38 19.40 11.26 0.02
CA GLU A 38 18.43 10.65 -0.90
C GLU A 38 17.85 9.34 -0.34
N ALA A 39 18.72 8.43 0.12
CA ALA A 39 18.29 7.16 0.69
C ALA A 39 17.52 7.36 2.00
N ALA A 40 17.96 8.30 2.85
CA ALA A 40 17.25 8.66 4.06
C ALA A 40 15.85 9.26 3.76
N GLY A 41 15.76 10.12 2.75
CA GLY A 41 14.50 10.71 2.29
C GLY A 41 13.49 9.66 1.84
N GLN A 42 13.95 8.57 1.19
CA GLN A 42 13.07 7.46 0.82
C GLN A 42 12.57 6.65 2.04
N LEU A 43 13.44 6.38 3.01
CA LEU A 43 13.11 5.61 4.21
C LEU A 43 12.21 6.40 5.18
N LEU A 44 12.43 7.70 5.31
CA LEU A 44 11.65 8.61 6.15
C LEU A 44 10.32 9.02 5.52
N ARG A 45 10.11 8.68 4.24
CA ARG A 45 8.88 9.02 3.52
C ARG A 45 7.70 8.29 4.13
N ARG A 46 6.94 9.01 4.96
CA ARG A 46 5.73 8.49 5.57
C ARG A 46 4.72 8.18 4.46
N ARG A 47 4.33 6.91 4.33
CA ARG A 47 3.19 6.53 3.50
C ARG A 47 2.00 7.37 3.98
N GLY A 48 1.35 8.08 3.05
CA GLY A 48 0.19 8.89 3.38
C GLY A 48 -0.90 8.06 4.07
N PRO A 49 -1.86 8.69 4.76
CA PRO A 49 -2.91 7.98 5.48
C PRO A 49 -3.52 6.92 4.56
N GLN A 50 -3.64 5.71 5.09
CA GLN A 50 -4.25 4.58 4.39
C GLN A 50 -5.69 4.99 4.07
N LYS A 51 -5.94 5.40 2.83
CA LYS A 51 -7.29 5.70 2.36
C LYS A 51 -8.10 4.42 2.56
N ALA A 52 -9.21 4.52 3.29
CA ALA A 52 -10.17 3.42 3.42
C ALA A 52 -10.45 2.82 2.03
N PRO A 53 -10.68 1.49 1.93
CA PRO A 53 -10.96 0.87 0.64
C PRO A 53 -12.12 1.60 -0.03
N THR A 54 -11.86 2.23 -1.17
CA THR A 54 -12.84 3.08 -1.87
C THR A 54 -13.93 2.26 -2.57
N LYS A 55 -13.78 0.93 -2.59
CA LYS A 55 -14.70 -0.04 -3.21
C LYS A 55 -15.13 -1.05 -2.15
N ALA A 56 -16.43 -1.22 -1.98
CA ALA A 56 -17.01 -2.31 -1.20
C ALA A 56 -17.23 -3.53 -2.10
N LEU A 57 -16.86 -4.72 -1.62
CA LEU A 57 -17.25 -5.97 -2.25
C LEU A 57 -18.66 -6.31 -1.77
N VAL A 58 -19.62 -6.37 -2.69
CA VAL A 58 -21.02 -6.73 -2.39
C VAL A 58 -21.46 -7.90 -3.25
N SER A 59 -22.37 -8.73 -2.74
CA SER A 59 -23.05 -9.74 -3.54
C SER A 59 -24.27 -9.11 -4.22
N LEU A 60 -24.26 -9.03 -5.55
CA LEU A 60 -25.34 -8.46 -6.37
C LEU A 60 -25.71 -9.46 -7.47
N ARG A 61 -27.02 -9.64 -7.70
CA ARG A 61 -27.54 -10.39 -8.84
C ARG A 61 -27.80 -9.43 -9.99
N LEU A 62 -27.28 -9.75 -11.17
CA LEU A 62 -27.46 -9.03 -12.41
C LEU A 62 -27.95 -10.02 -13.46
N ASP A 63 -28.64 -9.52 -14.49
CA ASP A 63 -29.02 -10.34 -15.64
C ASP A 63 -27.77 -10.87 -16.36
N GLN A 64 -27.89 -12.08 -16.91
CA GLN A 64 -26.74 -12.78 -17.50
C GLN A 64 -26.20 -12.06 -18.75
N ASP A 65 -27.08 -11.48 -19.55
CA ASP A 65 -26.74 -10.71 -20.75
C ASP A 65 -25.90 -9.46 -20.43
N VAL A 66 -26.18 -8.78 -19.30
CA VAL A 66 -25.39 -7.65 -18.80
C VAL A 66 -23.97 -8.13 -18.46
N ILE A 67 -23.83 -9.25 -17.75
CA ILE A 67 -22.53 -9.82 -17.40
C ILE A 67 -21.73 -10.16 -18.66
N ASP A 68 -22.38 -10.85 -19.62
CA ASP A 68 -21.75 -11.29 -20.86
C ASP A 68 -21.32 -10.11 -21.72
N HIS A 69 -22.16 -9.07 -21.83
CA HIS A 69 -21.83 -7.83 -22.52
C HIS A 69 -20.52 -7.22 -22.01
N PHE A 70 -20.39 -7.00 -20.69
CA PHE A 70 -19.17 -6.41 -20.15
C PHE A 70 -17.96 -7.33 -20.26
N ARG A 71 -18.12 -8.64 -19.96
CA ARG A 71 -17.04 -9.65 -20.03
C ARG A 71 -16.46 -9.80 -21.43
N SER A 72 -17.28 -9.67 -22.48
CA SER A 72 -16.84 -9.75 -23.88
C SER A 72 -15.74 -8.74 -24.21
N GLY A 73 -15.73 -7.58 -23.54
CA GLY A 73 -14.68 -6.57 -23.69
C GLY A 73 -13.36 -6.88 -22.97
N GLY A 74 -13.18 -8.08 -22.41
CA GLY A 74 -11.92 -8.54 -21.82
C GLY A 74 -11.51 -7.84 -20.53
N TYR A 75 -10.19 -7.72 -20.31
CA TYR A 75 -9.61 -7.17 -19.08
C TYR A 75 -10.23 -5.82 -18.70
N GLY A 76 -10.50 -5.63 -17.39
CA GLY A 76 -11.11 -4.42 -16.88
C GLY A 76 -12.64 -4.31 -17.06
N TRP A 77 -13.33 -5.38 -17.46
CA TRP A 77 -14.79 -5.37 -17.60
C TRP A 77 -15.54 -4.92 -16.35
N GLN A 78 -15.10 -5.33 -15.16
CA GLN A 78 -15.68 -4.88 -13.89
C GLN A 78 -15.50 -3.37 -13.67
N SER A 79 -14.37 -2.81 -14.08
CA SER A 79 -14.11 -1.37 -14.01
C SER A 79 -15.01 -0.58 -14.96
N ARG A 80 -15.24 -1.09 -16.19
CA ARG A 80 -16.20 -0.51 -17.15
C ARG A 80 -17.64 -0.59 -16.64
N MET A 81 -18.03 -1.74 -16.09
CA MET A 81 -19.36 -1.92 -15.47
C MET A 81 -19.57 -0.93 -14.32
N ASN A 82 -18.59 -0.78 -13.43
CA ASN A 82 -18.65 0.20 -12.36
C ASN A 82 -18.70 1.65 -12.87
N ALA A 83 -18.05 1.97 -13.99
CA ALA A 83 -18.14 3.30 -14.60
C ALA A 83 -19.56 3.57 -15.13
N ALA A 84 -20.17 2.62 -15.82
CA ALA A 84 -21.55 2.72 -16.32
C ALA A 84 -22.57 2.90 -15.17
N LEU A 85 -22.43 2.14 -14.08
CA LEU A 85 -23.28 2.29 -12.89
C LEU A 85 -23.16 3.69 -12.27
N ARG A 86 -21.96 4.27 -12.28
CA ARG A 86 -21.74 5.62 -11.76
C ARG A 86 -22.35 6.69 -12.65
N GLU A 87 -22.25 6.53 -13.97
CA GLU A 87 -22.90 7.41 -14.92
C GLU A 87 -24.41 7.39 -14.76
N ALA A 88 -25.02 6.19 -14.71
CA ALA A 88 -26.45 6.01 -14.48
C ALA A 88 -26.92 6.65 -13.16
N ALA A 89 -26.10 6.55 -12.11
CA ALA A 89 -26.37 7.17 -10.80
C ALA A 89 -25.93 8.64 -10.70
N ARG A 90 -25.41 9.26 -11.78
CA ARG A 90 -24.89 10.64 -11.81
C ARG A 90 -23.80 10.90 -10.75
N LEU A 91 -22.97 9.91 -10.47
CA LEU A 91 -21.87 9.99 -9.51
C LEU A 91 -20.56 10.41 -10.19
N ALA A 92 -19.83 11.35 -9.58
CA ALA A 92 -18.56 11.88 -10.10
C ALA A 92 -17.50 10.78 -10.34
N PRO A 93 -16.70 10.82 -11.43
CA PRO A 93 -15.80 9.72 -11.80
C PRO A 93 -14.82 9.33 -10.69
N VAL A 94 -14.48 8.04 -10.61
CA VAL A 94 -13.51 7.56 -9.61
C VAL A 94 -12.15 8.17 -9.91
N LYS A 95 -11.56 8.89 -8.94
CA LYS A 95 -10.15 9.27 -8.99
C LYS A 95 -9.30 8.00 -8.92
N THR A 96 -8.70 7.62 -10.03
CA THR A 96 -7.80 6.46 -10.12
C THR A 96 -6.68 6.62 -9.10
N PRO A 97 -6.50 5.71 -8.12
CA PRO A 97 -5.28 5.70 -7.32
C PRO A 97 -4.10 5.36 -8.26
N PRO A 98 -2.92 5.99 -8.05
CA PRO A 98 -1.75 5.66 -8.86
C PRO A 98 -1.46 4.15 -8.75
N ARG A 99 -1.13 3.53 -9.90
CA ARG A 99 -0.65 2.15 -9.94
C ARG A 99 0.71 2.06 -9.25
#